data_AF-A0A1V5BAJ5-F1
#
_entry.id   AF-A0A1V5BAJ5-F1
#
_cell.length_a   1.000
_cell.length_b   1.000
_cell.length_c   1.000
_cell.angle_alpha   90.00
_cell.angle_beta   90.00
_cell.angle_gamma   90.00
#
_symmetry.space_group_name_H-M   'P 1'
#
loop_
_entity.id
_entity.type
_entity.pdbx_description
1 polymer ?
#
loop_
_entity_poly.entity_id
_entity_poly.type
_entity_poly.pdbx_seq_one_letter_code
_entity_poly.pdbx_strand_id
1 'polypeptide(L)'
;MNQLFRSSHNLIFEGKTLEPVSLEHNMVGFCSRCNQDLISLAYHCTESKWLVSAHCRNEHLVLMCYDRQWSWQGDFDLQICTEKVTVSTIDREKLQAVFTQAEIRDMTACQQGLPYTRQNLYRARAKYEKFEKLFGIKIDV
;
A
#
# COMPACT_ATOMS: atom_id res chain seq x y z
N MET A 1 12.02 -6.60 -8.46
CA MET A 1 11.70 -6.89 -7.04
C MET A 1 10.25 -6.53 -6.83
N ASN A 2 9.45 -7.42 -6.24
CA ASN A 2 8.01 -7.22 -6.12
C ASN A 2 7.68 -6.38 -4.89
N GLN A 3 6.71 -5.47 -5.01
CA GLN A 3 6.34 -4.54 -3.94
C GLN A 3 4.84 -4.54 -3.71
N LEU A 4 4.41 -4.63 -2.46
CA LEU A 4 3.02 -4.48 -2.05
C LEU A 4 2.84 -3.15 -1.33
N PHE A 5 1.90 -2.33 -1.81
CA PHE A 5 1.58 -1.07 -1.16
C PHE A 5 0.72 -1.29 0.08
N ARG A 6 1.16 -0.77 1.24
CA ARG A 6 0.52 -1.06 2.54
C ARG A 6 -0.94 -0.61 2.64
N SER A 7 -1.27 0.52 2.03
CA SER A 7 -2.60 1.15 2.05
C SER A 7 -3.55 0.47 1.08
N SER A 8 -3.19 0.47 -0.20
CA SER A 8 -4.04 0.02 -1.31
C SER A 8 -3.99 -1.48 -1.55
N HIS A 9 -2.98 -2.18 -1.03
CA HIS A 9 -2.63 -3.54 -1.41
C HIS A 9 -2.34 -3.70 -2.91
N ASN A 10 -2.03 -2.61 -3.60
CA ASN A 10 -1.57 -2.66 -4.98
C ASN A 10 -0.22 -3.37 -5.05
N LEU A 11 -0.07 -4.27 -6.02
CA LEU A 11 1.13 -5.05 -6.24
C LEU A 11 1.89 -4.54 -7.46
N ILE A 12 3.17 -4.23 -7.30
CA ILE A 12 4.09 -4.06 -8.42
C ILE A 12 4.68 -5.42 -8.75
N PHE A 13 4.33 -5.96 -9.92
CA PHE A 13 4.80 -7.22 -10.45
C PHE A 13 5.23 -7.04 -11.91
N GLU A 14 6.45 -7.46 -12.27
CA GLU A 14 7.01 -7.31 -13.62
C GLU A 14 6.91 -5.86 -14.18
N GLY A 15 7.02 -4.85 -13.31
CA GLY A 15 6.93 -3.43 -13.68
C GLY A 15 5.52 -2.91 -13.90
N LYS A 16 4.48 -3.73 -13.70
CA LYS A 16 3.07 -3.33 -13.77
C LYS A 16 2.47 -3.23 -12.37
N THR A 17 1.58 -2.25 -12.18
CA THR A 17 0.76 -2.15 -10.98
C THR A 17 -0.51 -2.97 -11.17
N LEU A 18 -0.79 -3.86 -10.23
CA LEU A 18 -1.97 -4.70 -10.19
C LEU A 18 -2.82 -4.31 -8.98
N GLU A 19 -4.08 -4.01 -9.21
CA GLU A 19 -5.06 -3.80 -8.15
C GLU A 19 -5.48 -5.15 -7.54
N PRO A 20 -5.75 -5.22 -6.23
CA PRO A 20 -6.20 -6.45 -5.61
C PRO A 20 -7.59 -6.83 -6.13
N VAL A 21 -7.74 -8.09 -6.53
CA VAL A 21 -9.04 -8.68 -6.90
C VAL A 21 -9.81 -9.19 -5.68
N SER A 22 -9.11 -9.48 -4.59
CA SER A 22 -9.69 -9.93 -3.32
C SER A 22 -8.73 -9.59 -2.17
N LEU A 23 -9.30 -9.30 -1.00
CA LEU A 23 -8.61 -9.05 0.26
C LEU A 23 -9.02 -10.09 1.32
N GLU A 24 -9.40 -11.30 0.88
CA GLU A 24 -9.68 -12.40 1.81
C GLU A 24 -8.43 -12.76 2.61
N HIS A 25 -8.63 -13.04 3.90
CA HIS A 25 -7.59 -13.40 4.85
C HIS A 25 -7.79 -14.86 5.27
N ASN A 26 -7.06 -15.77 4.63
CA ASN A 26 -7.15 -17.20 4.87
C ASN A 26 -5.77 -17.85 4.83
N MET A 27 -5.66 -19.05 5.38
CA MET A 27 -4.45 -19.84 5.27
C MET A 27 -4.26 -20.28 3.80
N VAL A 28 -3.08 -20.01 3.24
CA VAL A 28 -2.75 -20.26 1.82
C VAL A 28 -1.56 -21.20 1.61
N GLY A 29 -0.89 -21.60 2.69
CA GLY A 29 0.24 -22.52 2.63
C GLY A 29 1.17 -22.39 3.83
N PHE A 30 2.41 -22.82 3.65
CA PHE A 30 3.45 -22.79 4.68
C PHE A 30 4.63 -21.92 4.25
N CYS A 31 5.19 -21.16 5.19
CA CYS A 31 6.35 -20.32 4.94
C CYS A 31 7.59 -21.20 4.77
N SER A 32 8.27 -21.08 3.62
CA SER A 32 9.51 -21.81 3.33
C SER A 32 10.66 -21.56 4.32
N ARG A 33 10.60 -20.47 5.11
CA ARG A 33 11.65 -20.08 6.08
C ARG A 33 11.42 -20.61 7.49
N CYS A 34 10.18 -20.67 7.95
CA CYS A 34 9.85 -21.04 9.34
C CYS A 34 8.78 -22.12 9.48
N ASN A 35 8.26 -22.63 8.37
CA ASN A 35 7.25 -23.69 8.29
C ASN A 35 5.93 -23.39 9.04
N GLN A 36 5.67 -22.12 9.34
CA GLN A 36 4.40 -21.65 9.91
C GLN A 36 3.39 -21.36 8.81
N ASP A 37 2.11 -21.33 9.17
CA ASP A 37 1.03 -20.97 8.28
C ASP A 37 1.26 -19.58 7.65
N LEU A 38 1.04 -19.49 6.34
CA LEU A 38 0.93 -18.26 5.58
C LEU A 38 -0.52 -17.83 5.55
N ILE A 39 -0.77 -16.58 5.93
CA ILE A 39 -2.07 -15.92 5.83
C ILE A 39 -2.02 -14.93 4.67
N SER A 40 -3.02 -14.98 3.79
CA SER A 40 -3.13 -14.05 2.66
C SER A 40 -3.37 -12.61 3.13
N LEU A 41 -2.78 -11.68 2.38
CA LEU A 41 -3.00 -10.23 2.48
C LEU A 41 -3.88 -9.74 1.33
N ALA A 42 -3.57 -10.18 0.11
CA ALA A 42 -4.32 -9.82 -1.08
C ALA A 42 -4.06 -10.81 -2.22
N TYR A 43 -5.04 -10.87 -3.12
CA TYR A 43 -4.99 -11.65 -4.35
C TYR A 43 -4.96 -10.70 -5.54
N HIS A 44 -4.14 -11.02 -6.54
CA HIS A 44 -4.02 -10.29 -7.79
C HIS A 44 -4.05 -11.25 -8.96
N CYS A 45 -4.38 -10.74 -10.14
CA CYS A 45 -4.27 -11.53 -11.37
C CYS A 45 -3.58 -10.75 -12.47
N THR A 46 -2.85 -11.49 -13.31
CA THR A 46 -2.47 -11.05 -14.64
C THR A 46 -3.31 -11.82 -15.67
N GLU A 47 -3.04 -11.63 -16.96
CA GLU A 47 -3.70 -12.41 -18.02
C GLU A 47 -3.50 -13.92 -17.84
N SER A 48 -2.33 -14.35 -17.33
CA SER A 48 -1.92 -15.76 -17.29
C SER A 48 -1.66 -16.33 -15.89
N LYS A 49 -1.60 -15.51 -14.85
CA LYS A 49 -1.19 -15.94 -13.49
C LYS A 49 -2.10 -15.41 -12.40
N TRP A 50 -2.22 -16.19 -11.33
CA TRP A 50 -2.68 -15.73 -10.02
C TRP A 50 -1.48 -15.42 -9.14
N LEU A 51 -1.61 -14.36 -8.36
CA LEU A 51 -0.57 -13.87 -7.46
C LEU A 51 -1.21 -13.67 -6.08
N VAL A 52 -0.59 -14.20 -5.04
CA VAL A 52 -1.08 -14.10 -3.66
C VAL A 52 0.02 -13.53 -2.79
N SER A 53 -0.21 -12.33 -2.25
CA SER A 53 0.67 -11.81 -1.21
C SER A 53 0.26 -12.41 0.13
N ALA A 54 1.23 -12.87 0.90
CA ALA A 54 0.98 -13.51 2.18
C ALA A 54 2.09 -13.21 3.19
N HIS A 55 1.78 -13.38 4.47
CA HIS A 55 2.76 -13.32 5.53
C HIS A 55 2.58 -14.47 6.53
N CYS A 56 3.66 -14.83 7.22
CA CYS A 56 3.58 -15.74 8.36
C CYS A 56 3.55 -14.97 9.69
N ARG A 57 3.41 -15.70 10.81
CA ARG A 57 3.48 -15.12 12.17
C ARG A 57 4.79 -14.41 12.50
N ASN A 58 5.90 -14.79 11.84
CA ASN A 58 7.20 -14.13 12.00
C ASN A 58 7.39 -12.97 11.00
N GLU A 59 6.30 -12.47 10.41
CA GLU A 59 6.28 -11.34 9.47
C GLU A 59 7.11 -11.52 8.19
N HIS A 60 7.54 -12.76 7.87
CA HIS A 60 8.11 -13.03 6.55
C HIS A 60 7.04 -12.84 5.48
N LEU A 61 7.31 -11.97 4.53
CA LEU A 61 6.46 -11.69 3.38
C LEU A 61 6.86 -12.55 2.19
N VAL A 62 5.86 -13.04 1.47
CA VAL A 62 6.05 -13.85 0.26
C VAL A 62 4.99 -13.48 -0.78
N LEU A 63 5.39 -13.54 -2.05
CA LEU A 63 4.47 -13.49 -3.18
C LEU A 63 4.41 -14.88 -3.81
N MET A 64 3.30 -15.57 -3.61
CA MET A 64 3.06 -16.90 -4.19
C MET A 64 2.49 -16.72 -5.60
N CYS A 65 3.03 -17.47 -6.56
CA CYS A 65 2.60 -17.42 -7.95
C CYS A 65 1.99 -18.75 -8.38
N TYR A 66 0.86 -18.66 -9.06
CA TYR A 66 0.15 -19.79 -9.63
C TYR A 66 -0.19 -19.51 -11.08
N ASP A 67 -0.38 -20.56 -11.87
CA ASP A 67 -1.05 -20.42 -13.16
C ASP A 67 -2.56 -20.15 -12.98
N ARG A 68 -3.30 -20.00 -14.08
CA ARG A 68 -4.76 -19.78 -14.04
C ARG A 68 -5.56 -20.93 -13.43
N GLN A 69 -4.99 -22.13 -13.35
CA GLN A 69 -5.61 -23.33 -12.80
C GLN A 69 -5.26 -23.54 -11.33
N TRP A 70 -4.64 -22.56 -10.68
CA TRP A 70 -4.14 -22.64 -9.30
C TRP A 70 -3.03 -23.67 -9.09
N SER A 71 -2.29 -24.01 -10.13
CA SER A 71 -1.06 -24.80 -10.00
C SER A 71 0.10 -23.92 -9.58
N TRP A 72 0.77 -24.26 -8.47
CA TRP A 72 1.87 -23.48 -7.91
C TRP A 72 3.08 -23.45 -8.86
N GLN A 73 3.59 -22.25 -9.12
CA GLN A 73 4.73 -21.98 -10.02
C GLN A 73 5.98 -21.51 -9.26
N GLY A 74 5.85 -21.17 -7.99
CA GLY A 74 6.95 -20.69 -7.17
C GLY A 74 6.59 -19.54 -6.24
N ASP A 75 7.49 -19.28 -5.31
CA ASP A 75 7.42 -18.18 -4.36
C ASP A 75 8.48 -17.14 -4.70
N PHE A 76 8.11 -15.87 -4.61
CA PHE A 76 8.99 -14.74 -4.88
C PHE A 76 9.12 -13.83 -3.67
N ASP A 77 10.25 -13.14 -3.58
CA ASP A 77 10.45 -12.11 -2.57
C ASP A 77 9.44 -10.97 -2.76
N LEU A 78 8.91 -10.50 -1.63
CA LEU A 78 7.94 -9.42 -1.55
C LEU A 78 8.39 -8.41 -0.49
N GLN A 79 8.26 -7.13 -0.80
CA GLN A 79 8.51 -6.05 0.14
C GLN A 79 7.25 -5.21 0.31
N ILE A 80 6.98 -4.76 1.54
CA ILE A 80 5.96 -3.74 1.78
C ILE A 80 6.57 -2.37 1.50
N CYS A 81 5.86 -1.57 0.70
CA CYS A 81 6.18 -0.17 0.49
C CYS A 81 5.04 0.72 0.97
N THR A 82 5.38 1.87 1.55
CA THR A 82 4.41 2.95 1.77
C THR A 82 4.26 3.74 0.48
N GLU A 83 3.02 3.90 0.00
CA GLU A 83 2.76 4.81 -1.12
C GLU A 83 3.21 6.22 -0.73
N LYS A 84 4.06 6.84 -1.56
CA LYS A 84 4.29 8.28 -1.50
C LYS A 84 3.12 8.94 -2.21
N VAL A 85 2.05 9.19 -1.47
CA VAL A 85 0.83 9.75 -2.05
C VAL A 85 0.98 11.27 -2.16
N THR A 86 0.82 11.80 -3.37
CA THR A 86 0.63 13.24 -3.57
C THR A 86 -0.68 13.67 -2.94
N VAL A 87 -0.70 14.83 -2.30
CA VAL A 87 -1.90 15.39 -1.65
C VAL A 87 -3.04 15.51 -2.66
N SER A 88 -2.73 15.77 -3.93
CA SER A 88 -3.71 15.84 -5.02
C SER A 88 -4.38 14.51 -5.39
N THR A 89 -3.78 13.36 -5.07
CA THR A 89 -4.34 12.04 -5.39
C THR A 89 -5.14 11.44 -4.23
N ILE A 90 -5.11 12.07 -3.06
CA ILE A 90 -5.91 11.66 -1.91
C ILE A 90 -7.33 12.21 -2.09
N ASP A 91 -8.33 11.37 -1.80
CA ASP A 91 -9.72 11.79 -1.75
C ASP A 91 -9.88 13.03 -0.86
N ARG A 92 -10.55 14.05 -1.42
CA ARG A 92 -10.74 15.33 -0.77
C ARG A 92 -11.53 15.21 0.52
N GLU A 93 -12.46 14.26 0.61
CA GLU A 93 -13.24 14.02 1.83
C GLU A 93 -12.33 13.54 2.97
N LYS A 94 -11.41 12.61 2.68
CA LYS A 94 -10.42 12.11 3.66
C LYS A 94 -9.53 13.24 4.16
N LEU A 95 -9.06 14.10 3.24
CA LEU A 95 -8.24 15.25 3.61
C LEU A 95 -9.01 16.23 4.51
N GLN A 96 -10.24 16.57 4.14
CA GLN A 96 -11.06 17.52 4.88
C GLN A 96 -11.49 17.02 6.27
N ALA A 97 -11.49 15.70 6.50
CA ALA A 97 -11.74 15.13 7.82
C ALA A 97 -10.66 15.47 8.87
N VAL A 98 -9.44 15.81 8.43
CA VAL A 98 -8.29 16.05 9.32
C VAL A 98 -7.68 17.45 9.13
N PHE A 99 -7.64 17.93 7.90
CA PHE A 99 -7.00 19.18 7.51
C PHE A 99 -8.04 20.24 7.15
N THR A 100 -7.73 21.49 7.47
CA THR A 100 -8.51 22.63 7.01
C THR A 100 -8.26 22.89 5.52
N GLN A 101 -9.18 23.60 4.86
CA GLN A 101 -9.02 23.94 3.44
C GLN A 101 -7.74 24.75 3.15
N ALA A 102 -7.29 25.59 4.10
CA ALA A 102 -6.05 26.36 3.99
C ALA A 102 -4.80 25.46 4.10
N GLU A 103 -4.83 24.48 5.00
CA GLU A 103 -3.77 23.47 5.14
C GLU A 103 -3.65 22.62 3.88
N ILE A 104 -4.77 22.09 3.35
CA ILE A 104 -4.78 21.29 2.13
C ILE A 104 -4.20 22.08 0.95
N ARG A 105 -4.64 23.33 0.77
CA ARG A 105 -4.12 24.20 -0.29
C ARG A 105 -2.62 24.37 -0.20
N ASP A 106 -2.10 24.68 0.99
CA ASP A 106 -0.69 24.97 1.18
C ASP A 106 0.19 23.71 1.14
N MET A 107 -0.35 22.55 1.52
CA MET A 107 0.30 21.25 1.29
C MET A 107 0.45 20.96 -0.21
N THR A 108 -0.62 21.15 -1.00
CA THR A 108 -0.59 20.96 -2.46
C THR A 108 0.38 21.95 -3.12
N ALA A 109 0.34 23.23 -2.72
CA ALA A 109 1.26 24.25 -3.22
C ALA A 109 2.73 23.90 -2.92
N CYS A 110 3.02 23.41 -1.71
CA CYS A 110 4.35 22.94 -1.33
C CYS A 110 4.86 21.81 -2.23
N GLN A 111 4.03 20.78 -2.50
CA GLN A 111 4.41 19.69 -3.40
C GLN A 111 4.64 20.14 -4.84
N GLN A 112 3.93 21.17 -5.30
CA GLN A 112 4.05 21.73 -6.64
C GLN A 112 5.16 22.78 -6.77
N GLY A 113 5.90 23.08 -5.69
CA GLY A 113 6.92 24.13 -5.69
C GLY A 113 6.36 25.55 -5.80
N LEU A 114 5.08 25.74 -5.50
CA LEU A 114 4.39 27.04 -5.53
C LEU A 114 4.50 27.76 -4.18
N PRO A 115 4.33 29.10 -4.14
CA PRO A 115 4.30 29.84 -2.87
C PRO A 115 3.20 29.34 -1.92
N TYR A 116 3.54 29.17 -0.64
CA TYR A 116 2.63 28.65 0.39
C TYR A 116 2.85 29.32 1.74
N THR A 117 1.87 29.23 2.64
CA THR A 117 2.01 29.74 4.02
C THR A 117 2.68 28.69 4.90
N ARG A 118 3.90 28.97 5.36
CA ARG A 118 4.66 28.05 6.23
C ARG A 118 3.89 27.60 7.46
N GLN A 119 3.14 28.50 8.10
CA GLN A 119 2.39 28.19 9.33
C GLN A 119 1.32 27.12 9.10
N ASN A 120 0.63 27.16 7.95
CA ASN A 120 -0.36 26.16 7.60
C ASN A 120 0.31 24.80 7.35
N LEU A 121 1.47 24.79 6.70
CA LEU A 121 2.24 23.54 6.51
C LEU A 121 2.69 22.93 7.85
N TYR A 122 3.17 23.73 8.80
CA TYR A 122 3.53 23.25 10.13
C TYR A 122 2.35 22.64 10.89
N ARG A 123 1.19 23.32 10.86
CA ARG A 123 -0.04 22.80 11.46
C ARG A 123 -0.51 21.51 10.80
N ALA A 124 -0.36 21.40 9.47
CA ALA A 124 -0.67 20.19 8.74
C ALA A 124 0.26 19.02 9.12
N ARG A 125 1.58 19.24 9.12
CA ARG A 125 2.58 18.21 9.48
C ARG A 125 2.35 17.61 10.86
N ALA A 126 1.91 18.42 11.83
CA ALA A 126 1.55 17.95 13.17
C ALA A 126 0.36 16.96 13.17
N LYS A 127 -0.41 16.88 12.09
CA LYS A 127 -1.59 15.99 11.94
C LYS A 127 -1.31 14.77 11.05
N TYR A 128 -0.12 14.64 10.45
CA TYR A 128 0.19 13.55 9.53
C TYR A 128 0.11 12.19 10.20
N GLU A 129 0.62 12.07 11.43
CA GLU A 129 0.52 10.82 12.20
C GLU A 129 -0.95 10.43 12.47
N LYS A 130 -1.81 11.42 12.78
CA LYS A 130 -3.25 11.19 12.97
C LYS A 130 -3.90 10.74 11.66
N PHE A 131 -3.54 11.36 10.54
CA PHE A 131 -4.06 10.98 9.22
C PHE A 131 -3.64 9.56 8.83
N GLU A 132 -2.37 9.21 9.05
CA GLU A 132 -1.84 7.87 8.81
C GLU A 132 -2.56 6.81 9.65
N LYS A 133 -2.84 7.09 10.93
CA LYS A 133 -3.60 6.17 11.79
C LYS A 133 -5.05 5.97 11.33
N LEU A 134 -5.70 7.01 10.80
CA LEU A 134 -7.10 6.96 10.37
C LEU A 134 -7.29 6.27 9.01
N PHE A 135 -6.37 6.51 8.07
CA PHE A 135 -6.55 6.11 6.68
C PHE A 135 -5.47 5.16 6.15
N GLY A 136 -4.45 4.84 6.94
CA GLY A 136 -3.31 4.01 6.53
C GLY A 136 -2.43 4.67 5.45
N ILE A 137 -2.65 5.95 5.15
CA ILE A 137 -1.94 6.70 4.11
C ILE A 137 -0.92 7.61 4.75
N LYS A 138 0.34 7.48 4.35
CA LYS A 138 1.42 8.35 4.79
C LYS A 138 1.58 9.52 3.83
N ILE A 139 1.47 10.73 4.37
CA ILE A 139 1.69 11.98 3.61
C ILE A 139 3.14 12.41 3.78
N ASP A 140 3.83 12.69 2.68
CA ASP A 140 5.20 13.22 2.65
C ASP A 140 5.21 14.51 1.79
N VAL A 141 5.30 15.66 2.46
CA VAL A 141 5.22 17.04 1.89
C VAL A 141 6.24 17.94 2.55
#